data_AF-A0A1F7HWI4-F1
#
_entry.id   AF-A0A1F7HWI4-F1
#
_cell.length_a   1.000
_cell.length_b   1.000
_cell.length_c   1.000
_cell.angle_alpha   90.00
_cell.angle_beta   90.00
_cell.angle_gamma   90.00
#
_symmetry.space_group_name_H-M   'P 1'
#
loop_
_entity.id
_entity.type
_entity.pdbx_description
1 polymer ?
#
loop_
_entity_poly.entity_id
_entity_poly.type
_entity_poly.pdbx_seq_one_letter_code
_entity_poly.pdbx_strand_id
1 'polypeptide(L)'
;MYIGPFYFDTKEVFLILAAILVGFAMYFGWSVWWFDKRVLLTIIILMLLTKGLLPAIHNEAFFILAIVTIFLTLYLPIFQVILFYFISFLLFRLLRVI
;
A
#
# COMPACT_ATOMS: atom_id res chain seq x y z
N MET A 1 -10.18 12.30 5.81
CA MET A 1 -11.44 12.07 6.54
C MET A 1 -11.11 11.68 7.98
N TYR A 2 -11.72 12.32 8.96
CA TYR A 2 -11.59 11.91 10.36
C TYR A 2 -12.52 10.71 10.60
N ILE A 3 -11.96 9.57 11.01
CA ILE A 3 -12.74 8.44 11.53
C ILE A 3 -12.26 8.25 12.97
N GLY A 4 -13.02 8.79 13.93
CA GLY A 4 -12.60 8.81 15.35
C GLY A 4 -11.35 9.67 15.58
N PRO A 5 -10.38 9.24 16.42
CA PRO A 5 -9.15 9.98 16.69
C PRO A 5 -8.09 9.89 15.57
N PHE A 6 -8.35 9.10 14.52
CA PHE A 6 -7.41 8.87 13.43
C PHE A 6 -7.75 9.74 12.20
N TYR A 7 -6.77 10.49 11.72
CA TYR A 7 -6.87 11.24 10.47
C TYR A 7 -6.47 10.34 9.31
N PHE A 8 -7.46 9.85 8.55
CA PHE A 8 -7.19 9.02 7.38
C PHE A 8 -7.20 9.85 6.11
N ASP A 9 -6.09 9.85 5.38
CA ASP A 9 -6.03 10.43 4.05
C ASP A 9 -6.77 9.54 3.03
N THR A 10 -7.28 10.09 1.93
CA THR A 10 -8.05 9.35 0.90
C THR A 10 -7.24 8.17 0.34
N LYS A 11 -5.91 8.30 0.31
CA LYS A 11 -4.96 7.25 -0.09
C LYS A 11 -4.94 6.06 0.88
N GLU A 12 -5.10 6.30 2.18
CA GLU A 12 -5.13 5.22 3.18
C GLU A 12 -6.45 4.46 3.11
N VAL A 13 -7.57 5.18 2.95
CA VAL A 13 -8.87 4.55 2.75
C VAL A 13 -8.84 3.64 1.53
N PHE A 14 -8.21 4.08 0.43
CA PHE A 14 -8.00 3.25 -0.75
C PHE A 14 -7.15 2.00 -0.45
N LEU A 15 -6.03 2.13 0.27
CA LEU A 15 -5.17 1.00 0.62
C LEU A 15 -5.86 0.00 1.55
N ILE A 16 -6.66 0.49 2.51
CA ILE A 16 -7.47 -0.35 3.40
C ILE A 16 -8.51 -1.13 2.58
N LEU A 17 -9.22 -0.46 1.68
CA LEU A 17 -10.16 -1.12 0.75
C LEU A 17 -9.45 -2.17 -0.12
N ALA A 18 -8.27 -1.83 -0.65
CA ALA A 18 -7.46 -2.76 -1.43
C ALA A 18 -7.05 -3.99 -0.60
N ALA A 19 -6.65 -3.82 0.66
CA ALA A 19 -6.33 -4.92 1.56
C ALA A 19 -7.53 -5.86 1.78
N ILE A 20 -8.72 -5.29 2.01
CA ILE A 20 -9.96 -6.04 2.20
C ILE A 20 -10.32 -6.82 0.93
N LEU A 21 -10.24 -6.17 -0.24
CA LEU A 21 -10.54 -6.81 -1.52
C LEU A 21 -9.57 -7.95 -1.85
N VAL A 22 -8.27 -7.76 -1.58
CA VAL A 22 -7.26 -8.82 -1.74
C VAL A 22 -7.52 -9.96 -0.75
N GLY A 23 -7.90 -9.64 0.49
CA GLY A 23 -8.33 -10.63 1.48
C GLY A 23 -9.52 -11.47 1.00
N PHE A 24 -10.54 -10.84 0.41
CA PHE A 24 -11.65 -11.56 -0.23
C PHE A 24 -11.19 -12.40 -1.43
N ALA A 25 -10.32 -11.87 -2.29
CA ALA A 25 -9.77 -12.63 -3.43
C ALA A 25 -8.93 -13.84 -2.99
N MET A 26 -8.33 -13.79 -1.79
CA MET A 26 -7.68 -14.96 -1.18
C MET A 26 -8.71 -15.95 -0.66
N TYR A 27 -9.72 -15.49 0.09
CA TYR A 27 -10.77 -16.35 0.66
C TYR A 27 -11.59 -17.08 -0.41
N PHE A 28 -12.02 -16.38 -1.46
CA PHE A 28 -12.79 -16.95 -2.57
C PHE A 28 -11.93 -17.63 -3.65
N GLY A 29 -10.61 -17.67 -3.47
CA GLY A 29 -9.70 -18.32 -4.41
C GLY A 29 -9.51 -17.60 -5.76
N TRP A 30 -10.06 -16.41 -5.97
CA TRP A 30 -9.98 -15.65 -7.23
C TRP A 30 -8.55 -15.43 -7.72
N SER A 31 -8.22 -15.86 -8.94
CA SER A 31 -6.89 -15.62 -9.50
C SER A 31 -6.67 -14.13 -9.75
N VAL A 32 -5.58 -13.59 -9.22
CA VAL A 32 -5.10 -12.25 -9.56
C VAL A 32 -3.99 -12.47 -10.58
N TRP A 33 -4.27 -12.14 -11.84
CA TRP A 33 -3.45 -12.61 -12.95
C TRP A 33 -2.04 -12.00 -12.94
N TRP A 34 -1.92 -10.78 -12.44
CA TRP A 34 -0.69 -9.99 -12.54
C TRP A 34 0.09 -9.95 -11.23
N PHE A 35 -0.46 -10.50 -10.15
CA PHE A 35 0.13 -10.43 -8.81
C PHE A 35 0.00 -11.75 -8.07
N ASP A 36 1.02 -12.08 -7.30
CA ASP A 36 0.84 -13.05 -6.23
C ASP A 36 0.04 -12.40 -5.10
N LYS A 37 -1.05 -13.04 -4.67
CA LYS A 37 -1.97 -12.48 -3.68
C LYS A 37 -1.27 -12.24 -2.33
N ARG A 38 -0.34 -13.11 -1.95
CA ARG A 38 0.40 -13.01 -0.68
C ARG A 38 1.37 -11.84 -0.74
N VAL A 39 2.10 -11.71 -1.84
CA VAL A 39 3.00 -10.58 -2.07
C VAL A 39 2.22 -9.27 -2.09
N LEU A 40 1.13 -9.21 -2.85
CA LEU A 40 0.29 -8.01 -2.95
C LEU A 40 -0.27 -7.58 -1.60
N LEU A 41 -0.80 -8.53 -0.81
CA LEU A 41 -1.28 -8.25 0.54
C LEU A 41 -0.14 -7.74 1.44
N THR A 42 1.04 -8.35 1.33
CA THR A 42 2.23 -7.94 2.08
C THR A 42 2.62 -6.50 1.75
N ILE A 43 2.66 -6.14 0.46
CA ILE A 43 2.96 -4.76 0.02
C ILE A 43 1.94 -3.78 0.58
N ILE A 44 0.65 -4.09 0.51
CA ILE A 44 -0.41 -3.20 1.02
C ILE A 44 -0.29 -3.00 2.53
N ILE A 45 -0.07 -4.08 3.30
CA ILE A 45 0.13 -4.01 4.75
C ILE A 45 1.37 -3.20 5.10
N LEU A 46 2.49 -3.45 4.40
CA LEU A 46 3.72 -2.68 4.59
C LEU A 46 3.50 -1.20 4.31
N MET A 47 2.73 -0.86 3.27
CA MET A 47 2.42 0.53 2.91
C MET A 47 1.51 1.20 3.95
N LEU A 48 0.53 0.48 4.49
CA LEU A 48 -0.33 0.95 5.58
C LEU A 48 0.47 1.15 6.88
N LEU A 49 1.35 0.22 7.23
CA LEU A 49 2.22 0.34 8.40
C LEU A 49 3.20 1.50 8.23
N THR A 50 3.88 1.59 7.10
CA THR A 50 4.84 2.68 6.84
C THR A 50 4.16 4.04 6.85
N LYS A 51 2.94 4.18 6.30
CA LYS A 51 2.22 5.46 6.32
C LYS A 51 1.56 5.76 7.68
N GLY A 52 1.00 4.75 8.34
CA GLY A 52 0.33 4.85 9.63
C GLY A 52 1.26 4.98 10.84
N LEU A 53 2.48 4.44 10.76
CA LEU A 53 3.56 4.75 11.72
C LEU A 53 4.06 6.20 11.54
N LEU A 54 3.80 6.80 10.37
CA LEU A 54 4.38 8.08 9.99
C LEU A 54 3.31 9.14 9.64
N PRO A 55 2.31 9.42 10.50
CA PRO A 55 1.50 10.62 10.32
C PRO A 55 2.30 11.92 10.56
N ALA A 56 3.60 11.84 10.85
CA ALA A 56 4.35 12.94 11.44
C ALA A 56 5.86 12.98 11.07
N ILE A 57 6.26 12.71 9.83
CA ILE A 57 7.64 13.04 9.42
C ILE A 57 7.65 14.37 8.67
N HIS A 58 7.84 15.44 9.43
CA HIS A 58 8.70 16.53 8.97
C HIS A 58 10.05 15.91 8.57
N ASN A 59 10.47 16.08 7.30
CA ASN A 59 11.74 15.79 6.61
C ASN A 59 12.86 14.89 7.21
N GLU A 60 13.01 14.76 8.52
CA GLU A 60 14.18 14.19 9.21
C GLU A 60 14.24 12.65 9.20
N ALA A 61 13.10 11.96 9.17
CA ALA A 61 13.06 10.48 9.15
C ALA A 61 12.66 9.87 7.79
N PHE A 62 12.50 10.71 6.75
CA PHE A 62 12.10 10.25 5.41
C PHE A 62 13.14 9.31 4.79
N PHE A 63 14.43 9.57 5.06
CA PHE A 63 15.53 8.75 4.58
C PHE A 63 15.52 7.33 5.19
N ILE A 64 15.30 7.24 6.50
CA ILE A 64 15.20 5.96 7.22
C ILE A 64 14.00 5.17 6.71
N LEU A 65 12.87 5.84 6.44
CA LEU A 65 11.69 5.22 5.85
C LEU A 65 11.99 4.66 4.46
N ALA A 66 12.62 5.44 3.58
CA ALA A 66 12.94 5.00 2.23
C ALA A 66 13.84 3.75 2.27
N ILE A 67 14.84 3.75 3.15
CA ILE A 67 15.73 2.61 3.38
C ILE A 67 14.94 1.40 3.89
N VAL A 68 14.11 1.56 4.92
CA VAL A 68 13.31 0.47 5.50
C VAL A 68 12.32 -0.09 4.48
N THR A 69 11.69 0.76 3.68
CA THR A 69 10.76 0.35 2.61
C THR A 69 11.51 -0.42 1.51
N ILE A 70 12.70 0.02 1.12
CA ILE A 70 13.56 -0.70 0.16
C ILE A 70 13.96 -2.07 0.72
N PHE A 71 14.38 -2.16 1.99
CA PHE A 71 14.72 -3.44 2.64
C PHE A 71 13.51 -4.37 2.79
N LEU A 72 12.33 -3.85 3.13
CA LEU A 72 11.10 -4.63 3.25
C LEU A 72 10.57 -5.10 1.89
N THR A 73 10.85 -4.36 0.82
CA THR A 73 10.44 -4.72 -0.55
C THR A 73 11.50 -5.52 -1.32
N LEU A 74 12.74 -5.58 -0.84
CA LEU A 74 13.85 -6.35 -1.44
C LEU A 74 13.60 -7.87 -1.48
N TYR A 75 12.81 -8.39 -0.53
CA TYR A 75 12.42 -9.79 -0.49
C TYR A 75 11.21 -10.11 -1.39
N LEU A 76 10.59 -9.08 -1.98
CA LEU A 76 9.45 -9.22 -2.86
C LEU A 76 9.92 -9.12 -4.32
N PRO A 77 9.21 -9.76 -5.27
CA PRO A 77 9.52 -9.62 -6.68
C PRO A 77 9.47 -8.14 -7.08
N ILE A 78 10.61 -7.56 -7.46
CA ILE A 78 10.75 -6.14 -7.84
C ILE A 78 9.72 -5.73 -8.90
N PHE A 79 9.43 -6.62 -9.85
CA PHE A 79 8.39 -6.38 -10.85
C PHE A 79 7.01 -6.14 -10.23
N GLN A 80 6.61 -6.93 -9.23
CA GLN A 80 5.33 -6.75 -8.55
C GLN A 80 5.31 -5.46 -7.71
N VAL A 81 6.43 -5.08 -7.10
CA VAL A 81 6.53 -3.81 -6.37
C VAL A 81 6.35 -2.63 -7.33
N ILE A 82 7.09 -2.60 -8.45
CA ILE A 82 6.98 -1.55 -9.47
C ILE A 82 5.57 -1.48 -10.05
N LEU A 83 5.01 -2.64 -10.41
CA LEU A 83 3.67 -2.75 -10.97
C LEU A 83 2.60 -2.25 -9.99
N PHE A 84 2.73 -2.57 -8.70
CA PHE A 84 1.82 -2.08 -7.66
C PHE A 84 1.86 -0.56 -7.55
N TYR A 85 3.06 0.05 -7.49
CA TYR A 85 3.18 1.51 -7.44
C TYR A 85 2.61 2.17 -8.69
N PHE A 86 2.88 1.61 -9.87
CA PHE A 86 2.39 2.15 -11.14
C PHE A 86 0.86 2.11 -11.22
N ILE A 87 0.24 0.95 -10.91
CA ILE A 87 -1.21 0.79 -10.91
C ILE A 87 -1.87 1.66 -9.84
N SER A 88 -1.30 1.72 -8.64
CA SER A 88 -1.83 2.56 -7.56
C SER A 88 -1.78 4.04 -7.94
N PHE A 89 -0.68 4.50 -8.55
CA PHE A 89 -0.58 5.87 -9.06
C PHE A 89 -1.62 6.16 -10.15
N LEU A 90 -1.79 5.25 -11.10
CA LEU A 90 -2.78 5.39 -12.17
C LEU A 90 -4.20 5.43 -11.59
N LEU A 91 -4.53 4.55 -10.64
CA LEU A 91 -5.82 4.53 -9.96
C LEU A 91 -6.05 5.79 -9.14
N PHE A 92 -5.05 6.29 -8.41
CA PHE A 92 -5.17 7.55 -7.69
C PHE A 92 -5.45 8.72 -8.62
N ARG A 93 -4.77 8.79 -9.77
CA ARG A 93 -5.01 9.81 -10.78
C ARG A 93 -6.39 9.68 -11.41
N LEU A 94 -6.82 8.46 -11.73
CA LEU A 94 -8.14 8.18 -12.33
C LEU A 94 -9.28 8.53 -11.37
N LEU A 95 -9.13 8.18 -10.10
CA LEU A 95 -10.09 8.44 -9.04
C LEU A 95 -10.00 9.87 -8.48
N ARG A 96 -9.14 10.73 -9.05
CA ARG A 96 -8.89 12.13 -8.62
C ARG A 96 -8.57 12.23 -7.12
N VAL A 97 -7.82 11.26 -6.60
CA VAL A 97 -7.28 11.24 -5.23
C VAL A 97 -6.05 12.15 -5.13
N ILE A 98 -5.37 12.40 -6.26
CA ILE A 98 -4.21 13.29 -6.44
C ILE A 98 -4.53 14.24 -7.58
#